data_AF-A0A528TV50-F1
#
_entry.id   AF-A0A528TV50-F1
#
_cell.length_a   1.000
_cell.length_b   1.000
_cell.length_c   1.000
_cell.angle_alpha   90.00
_cell.angle_beta   90.00
_cell.angle_gamma   90.00
#
_symmetry.space_group_name_H-M   'P 1'
#
loop_
_entity.id
_entity.type
_entity.pdbx_description
1 polymer ?
#
loop_
_entity_poly.entity_id
_entity_poly.type
_entity_poly.pdbx_seq_one_letter_code
_entity_poly.pdbx_strand_id
1 'polypeptide(L)' 'MDKTSHPYIPTLLDQLNDGEISRRDFLRKSTLLGLSAGAAYAMAGIIDPATQARAGDLPKGGNLRIGMRC' A
#
# COMPACT_ATOMS: atom_id res chain seq x y z
N MET A 1 -2.23 21.62 20.42
CA MET A 1 -2.42 20.17 20.21
C MET A 1 -2.28 19.97 18.70
N ASP A 2 -1.03 19.92 18.23
CA ASP A 2 -0.74 19.97 16.80
C ASP A 2 -1.34 18.74 16.12
N LYS A 3 -2.29 19.01 15.23
CA LYS A 3 -3.07 18.00 14.53
C LYS A 3 -2.10 17.33 13.57
N THR A 4 -1.60 16.17 13.97
CA THR A 4 -0.49 15.38 13.39
C THR A 4 -0.71 14.89 11.95
N SER A 5 -1.73 15.37 11.25
CA SER A 5 -2.10 14.94 9.90
C SER A 5 -2.33 16.16 9.00
N HIS A 6 -1.81 16.10 7.78
CA HIS A 6 -1.86 17.20 6.82
C HIS A 6 -3.32 17.63 6.53
N PRO A 7 -3.63 18.94 6.42
CA PRO A 7 -5.01 19.44 6.26
C PRO A 7 -5.73 18.94 5.01
N TYR A 8 -5.01 18.42 4.01
CA TYR A 8 -5.57 17.85 2.78
C TYR A 8 -6.02 16.38 2.90
N ILE A 9 -5.69 15.70 4.01
CA ILE A 9 -6.07 14.30 4.23
C ILE A 9 -7.59 14.07 4.25
N PRO A 10 -8.42 14.92 4.89
CA PRO A 10 -9.88 14.75 4.86
C PRO A 10 -10.44 14.81 3.43
N THR A 11 -9.98 15.77 2.62
CA THR A 11 -10.39 15.88 1.21
C THR A 11 -10.05 14.63 0.41
N LEU A 12 -8.88 14.03 0.64
CA LEU A 12 -8.51 12.76 0.01
C LEU A 12 -9.40 11.60 0.45
N LEU A 13 -9.89 11.62 1.70
CA LEU A 13 -10.80 10.61 2.22
C LEU A 13 -12.18 10.73 1.57
N ASP A 14 -12.67 11.97 1.43
CA ASP A 14 -13.93 12.25 0.73
C ASP A 14 -13.86 11.80 -0.73
N GLN A 15 -12.77 12.14 -1.45
CA GLN A 15 -12.53 11.67 -2.82
C GLN A 15 -12.47 10.14 -2.95
N LEU A 16 -11.98 9.45 -1.92
CA LEU A 16 -11.96 7.98 -1.90
C LEU A 16 -13.38 7.42 -1.69
N ASN A 17 -14.16 8.02 -0.80
CA ASN A 17 -15.54 7.62 -0.50
C ASN A 17 -16.47 7.88 -1.69
N ASP A 18 -16.27 8.99 -2.40
CA ASP A 18 -17.00 9.36 -3.61
C ASP A 18 -16.55 8.54 -4.84
N GLY A 19 -15.47 7.77 -4.71
CA GLY A 19 -14.93 6.94 -5.79
C GLY A 19 -14.17 7.71 -6.88
N GLU A 20 -13.85 8.98 -6.64
CA GLU A 20 -13.09 9.82 -7.57
C GLU A 20 -11.62 9.38 -7.70
N ILE A 21 -11.05 8.81 -6.63
CA ILE A 21 -9.68 8.31 -6.62
C ILE A 21 -9.63 6.83 -6.27
N SER A 22 -8.68 6.11 -6.87
CA SER A 22 -8.46 4.71 -6.52
C SER A 22 -7.83 4.59 -5.13
N ARG A 23 -8.02 3.43 -4.47
CA ARG A 23 -7.31 3.08 -3.22
C ARG A 23 -5.80 3.34 -3.31
N ARG A 24 -5.21 3.02 -4.46
CA ARG A 24 -3.77 3.17 -4.72
C ARG A 24 -3.37 4.65 -4.78
N ASP A 25 -4.22 5.50 -5.34
CA ASP A 25 -3.98 6.94 -5.42
C ASP A 25 -4.13 7.62 -4.06
N PHE A 26 -5.12 7.20 -3.26
CA PHE A 26 -5.25 7.64 -1.87
C PHE A 26 -3.99 7.32 -1.07
N LEU A 27 -3.49 6.08 -1.14
CA LEU A 27 -2.27 5.66 -0.45
C LEU A 27 -1.05 6.46 -0.88
N ARG A 28 -0.87 6.68 -2.19
CA ARG A 28 0.25 7.47 -2.71
C ARG A 28 0.22 8.91 -2.21
N LYS A 29 -0.95 9.57 -2.30
CA LYS A 29 -1.08 10.97 -1.89
C LYS A 29 -0.97 11.14 -0.38
N SER A 30 -1.62 10.27 0.40
CA SER A 30 -1.55 10.32 1.87
C SER A 30 -0.14 10.07 2.40
N THR A 31 0.57 9.07 1.85
CA THR A 31 1.96 8.79 2.25
C THR A 31 2.93 9.90 1.86
N LEU A 32 2.72 10.54 0.71
CA LEU A 32 3.49 11.72 0.30
C LEU A 32 3.29 12.91 1.27
N LEU A 33 2.11 13.01 1.89
CA LEU A 33 1.78 14.05 2.88
C LEU A 33 2.26 13.72 4.31
N GLY A 34 3.05 12.67 4.48
CA GLY A 34 3.67 12.30 5.76
C GLY A 34 2.90 11.24 6.55
N LEU A 35 1.90 10.60 5.95
CA LEU A 35 1.16 9.52 6.60
C LEU A 35 1.88 8.18 6.44
N SER A 36 1.85 7.32 7.45
CA SER A 36 2.36 5.94 7.27
C SER A 36 1.39 5.11 6.43
N ALA A 37 1.89 4.09 5.72
CA ALA A 37 1.05 3.20 4.93
C ALA A 37 -0.05 2.53 5.78
N GLY A 38 0.31 2.03 6.97
CA GLY A 38 -0.64 1.42 7.90
C GLY A 38 -1.70 2.39 8.40
N ALA A 39 -1.32 3.65 8.70
CA ALA A 39 -2.29 4.68 9.09
C ALA A 39 -3.24 5.04 7.92
N ALA A 40 -2.74 5.03 6.68
CA ALA A 40 -3.55 5.31 5.50
C ALA A 40 -4.59 4.19 5.29
N TYR A 41 -4.18 2.92 5.39
CA TYR A 41 -5.10 1.79 5.33
C TYR A 41 -6.16 1.82 6.43
N ALA A 42 -5.75 2.12 7.67
CA ALA A 42 -6.67 2.25 8.80
C ALA A 42 -7.68 3.38 8.59
N MET A 43 -7.25 4.55 8.10
CA MET A 43 -8.17 5.67 7.81
C MET A 43 -9.10 5.38 6.64
N ALA A 44 -8.64 4.66 5.63
CA ALA A 44 -9.46 4.28 4.49
C ALA A 44 -10.44 3.13 4.80
N GLY A 45 -10.35 2.49 5.97
CA GLY A 45 -11.16 1.31 6.31
C GLY A 45 -10.85 0.09 5.43
N ILE A 46 -9.65 0.04 4.84
CA ILE A 46 -9.24 -1.02 3.90
C ILE A 46 -8.28 -1.96 4.63
N ILE A 47 -8.47 -3.26 4.44
CA ILE A 47 -7.53 -4.28 4.91
C ILE A 47 -6.20 -4.11 4.16
N ASP A 48 -5.11 -3.91 4.89
CA ASP A 48 -3.77 -3.83 4.30
C ASP A 48 -3.45 -5.14 3.58
N PRO A 49 -3.25 -5.13 2.24
CA PRO A 49 -2.94 -6.33 1.48
C PRO A 49 -1.63 -6.99 1.94
N ALA A 50 -0.72 -6.27 2.61
CA ALA A 50 0.48 -6.87 3.19
C ALA A 50 0.17 -7.92 4.28
N THR A 51 -1.00 -7.84 4.93
CA THR A 51 -1.45 -8.85 5.90
C THR A 51 -1.89 -10.16 5.24
N GLN A 52 -2.37 -10.08 3.98
CA GLN A 52 -2.89 -11.21 3.22
C GLN A 52 -1.92 -11.74 2.16
N ALA A 53 -1.01 -10.90 1.67
CA ALA A 53 0.03 -11.24 0.72
C ALA A 53 1.13 -12.05 1.42
N ARG A 54 0.82 -13.30 1.75
CA ARG A 54 1.83 -14.32 2.01
C ARG A 54 2.39 -14.72 0.65
N ALA A 55 3.70 -14.61 0.46
CA ALA A 55 4.34 -15.33 -0.64
C ALA A 55 3.94 -16.80 -0.49
N GLY A 56 3.37 -17.39 -1.55
CA GLY A 56 3.11 -18.82 -1.56
C GLY A 56 4.41 -19.56 -1.24
N ASP A 57 4.33 -20.68 -0.52
CA ASP A 57 5.51 -21.48 -0.21
C ASP A 57 6.30 -21.71 -1.50
N LEU A 58 7.53 -21.19 -1.54
CA LEU A 58 8.40 -21.45 -2.67
C LEU A 58 8.58 -22.98 -2.73
N PRO A 59 8.32 -23.64 -3.88
CA PRO A 59 8.57 -25.06 -3.99
C PRO A 59 10.03 -25.32 -3.65
N LYS A 60 10.26 -26.06 -2.55
CA LYS A 60 11.60 -26.40 -2.08
C LYS A 60 12.16 -27.48 -3.00
N GLY A 61 13.17 -27.13 -3.78
CA GLY A 61 13.91 -28.05 -4.64
C GLY A 61 13.73 -27.79 -6.13
N GLY A 62 14.55 -28.48 -6.94
CA GLY A 62 14.61 -28.31 -8.40
C GLY A 62 16.06 -28.32 -8.90
N ASN A 63 16.26 -28.64 -10.18
CA ASN A 63 17.58 -28.61 -10.79
C ASN A 63 17.76 -27.30 -11.58
N LEU A 64 18.61 -26.41 -11.08
CA LEU A 64 19.03 -25.20 -11.81
C LEU A 64 20.16 -25.56 -12.78
N ARG A 65 19.89 -25.47 -14.08
CA ARG A 65 20.91 -25.66 -15.13
C ARG A 65 21.35 -24.29 -15.66
N ILE A 66 22.62 -23.97 -15.50
CA ILE A 66 23.23 -22.74 -16.03
C ILE A 66 24.23 -23.15 -17.12
N GLY A 67 24.05 -22.63 -18.32
CA GLY A 67 25.03 -22.76 -19.40
C GLY A 67 25.81 -21.46 -19.57
N MET A 68 27.13 -21.54 -19.59
CA MET A 68 27.99 -20.44 -20.05
C MET A 68 28.54 -20.77 -21.43
N ARG A 69 28.55 -19.77 -22.32
CA ARG A 69 29.23 -19.83 -23.63
C ARG A 69 30.59 -19.16 -23.49
N CYS A 70 31.64 -19.89 -23.85
CA CYS A 70 32.99 -19.34 -24.03
C CYS A 70 33.07 -18.51 -25.31
#